data_AF-A0A7W7HIN6-F1
#
_entry.id   AF-A0A7W7HIN6-F1
#
_cell.length_a   1.000
_cell.length_b   1.000
_cell.length_c   1.000
_cell.angle_alpha   90.00
_cell.angle_beta   90.00
_cell.angle_gamma   90.00
#
_symmetry.space_group_name_H-M   'P 1'
#
loop_
_entity.id
_entity.type
_entity.pdbx_description
1 polymer ?
#
loop_
_entity_poly.entity_id
_entity_poly.type
_entity_poly.pdbx_seq_one_letter_code
_entity_poly.pdbx_strand_id
1 'polypeptide(L)'
;MVEKHPRRTPRQGRARKRAIRAQAALTGVRYSVAARQLEASGLRPGETVAGSGRTIYPFTGDEQRQRLIEARARWSFEERLDDTRRAALLPDGRAQHLVERFPSTGSLYHGEDRAELLSMLYMAVVFESPALLPEPGFLAWVAEMGEETTVDMECAALDRAARALLDREPDELWPVLERAVAASRDGADWHMRQVGIRLAALSQVLWAAHPEAPVAGVAQTLDAVLMVADDGHAPGTQVRLLTGPYQGLRAMIVGAVWGAAGPPVAYRVRRERSGHTLTMAPHDLVVLAGQELLPH
;
A
#
# COMPACT_ATOMS: atom_id res chain seq x y z
N MET A 1 38.71 8.32 -0.09
CA MET A 1 38.15 7.22 0.73
C MET A 1 36.72 7.61 1.08
N VAL A 2 35.73 7.00 0.45
CA VAL A 2 34.32 7.27 0.75
C VAL A 2 33.95 6.47 2.00
N GLU A 3 33.70 7.16 3.11
CA GLU A 3 33.15 6.56 4.32
C GLU A 3 31.77 5.97 3.99
N LYS A 4 31.71 4.64 3.87
CA LYS A 4 30.44 3.91 3.88
C LYS A 4 29.83 4.07 5.27
N HIS A 5 28.87 4.98 5.41
CA HIS A 5 27.99 4.99 6.58
C HIS A 5 27.26 3.64 6.65
N PRO A 6 27.45 2.83 7.71
CA PRO A 6 26.74 1.57 7.84
C PRO A 6 25.24 1.86 8.01
N ARG A 7 24.43 1.43 7.05
CA ARG A 7 22.97 1.45 7.15
C ARG A 7 22.55 0.71 8.43
N ARG A 8 21.77 1.39 9.28
CA ARG A 8 21.32 0.87 10.59
C ARG A 8 20.45 -0.37 10.38
N THR A 9 20.96 -1.54 10.76
CA THR A 9 20.13 -2.74 10.93
C THR A 9 19.06 -2.50 12.01
N PRO A 10 17.81 -2.95 11.81
CA PRO A 10 16.78 -2.86 12.83
C PRO A 10 17.19 -3.68 14.05
N ARG A 11 17.54 -3.00 15.15
CA ARG A 11 17.89 -3.65 16.41
C ARG A 11 16.65 -4.40 16.94
N GLN A 12 16.71 -5.73 16.96
CA GLN A 12 15.71 -6.59 17.60
C GLN A 12 15.39 -6.02 18.99
N GLY A 13 14.15 -5.55 19.18
CA GLY A 13 13.70 -4.90 20.41
C GLY A 13 13.12 -3.49 20.25
N ARG A 14 13.40 -2.75 19.17
CA ARG A 14 12.73 -1.45 18.93
C ARG A 14 11.23 -1.61 18.65
N ALA A 15 10.86 -2.52 17.75
CA ALA A 15 9.46 -2.82 17.43
C ALA A 15 8.69 -3.27 18.67
N ARG A 16 9.27 -4.19 19.45
CA ARG A 16 8.71 -4.63 20.74
C ARG A 16 8.52 -3.47 21.72
N LYS A 17 9.51 -2.58 21.88
CA LYS A 17 9.35 -1.40 22.74
C LYS A 17 8.25 -0.46 22.26
N ARG A 18 8.09 -0.27 20.94
CA ARG A 18 6.99 0.52 20.36
C ARG A 18 5.64 -0.15 20.62
N ALA A 19 5.53 -1.47 20.41
CA ALA A 19 4.33 -2.24 20.71
C ALA A 19 3.91 -2.10 22.18
N ILE A 20 4.85 -2.21 23.12
CA ILE A 20 4.56 -2.03 24.55
C ILE A 20 4.09 -0.60 24.86
N ARG A 21 4.71 0.42 24.24
CA ARG A 21 4.26 1.81 24.42
C ARG A 21 2.87 2.04 23.85
N ALA A 22 2.59 1.52 22.66
CA ALA A 22 1.28 1.62 22.03
C ALA A 22 0.21 0.92 22.88
N GLN A 23 0.49 -0.29 23.37
CA GLN A 23 -0.41 -1.02 24.27
C GLN A 23 -0.66 -0.27 25.59
N ALA A 24 0.39 0.31 26.18
CA ALA A 24 0.27 1.13 27.38
C ALA A 24 -0.63 2.36 27.15
N ALA A 25 -0.45 3.05 26.03
CA ALA A 25 -1.28 4.20 25.65
C ALA A 25 -2.73 3.80 25.39
N LEU A 26 -2.96 2.70 24.66
CA LEU A 26 -4.29 2.19 24.32
C LEU A 26 -5.09 1.79 25.57
N THR A 27 -4.45 1.14 26.54
CA THR A 27 -5.13 0.60 27.73
C THR A 27 -5.03 1.50 28.95
N GLY A 28 -4.31 2.62 28.86
CA GLY A 28 -4.07 3.53 29.98
C GLY A 28 -3.22 2.94 31.11
N VAL A 29 -2.53 1.82 30.89
CA VAL A 29 -1.73 1.13 31.92
C VAL A 29 -0.25 1.50 31.85
N ARG A 30 0.48 1.25 32.94
CA ARG A 30 1.94 1.45 32.97
C ARG A 30 2.65 0.52 31.99
N TYR A 31 3.78 0.98 31.45
CA TYR A 31 4.63 0.23 30.51
C TYR A 31 4.91 -1.22 30.93
N SER A 32 5.25 -1.46 32.21
CA SER A 32 5.54 -2.81 32.71
C SER A 32 4.32 -3.73 32.80
N VAL A 33 3.12 -3.16 32.91
CA VAL A 33 1.86 -3.92 32.85
C VAL A 33 1.54 -4.27 31.40
N ALA A 34 1.64 -3.30 30.50
CA ALA A 34 1.48 -3.53 29.05
C ALA A 34 2.50 -4.56 28.52
N ALA A 35 3.74 -4.52 29.01
CA ALA A 35 4.78 -5.49 28.67
C ALA A 35 4.36 -6.92 29.07
N ARG A 36 3.86 -7.08 30.30
CA ARG A 36 3.35 -8.36 30.79
C ARG A 36 2.11 -8.84 30.05
N GLN A 37 1.20 -7.94 29.68
CA GLN A 37 0.04 -8.27 28.86
C GLN A 37 0.44 -8.78 27.47
N LEU A 38 1.43 -8.13 26.83
CA LEU A 38 1.97 -8.58 25.54
C LEU A 38 2.80 -9.87 25.65
N GLU A 39 3.43 -10.14 26.78
CA GLU A 39 4.06 -11.44 27.04
C GLU A 39 3.00 -12.53 27.27
N ALA A 40 1.94 -12.20 28.02
CA ALA A 40 0.83 -13.11 28.30
C ALA A 40 -0.01 -13.45 27.06
N SER A 41 0.00 -12.60 26.01
CA SER A 41 -0.66 -12.89 24.73
C SER A 41 0.07 -13.94 23.88
N GLY A 42 1.19 -14.49 24.38
CA GLY A 42 1.90 -15.60 23.75
C GLY A 42 2.64 -15.19 22.47
N LEU A 43 3.15 -13.96 22.41
CA LEU A 43 4.05 -13.53 21.34
C LEU A 43 5.34 -14.36 21.37
N ARG A 44 5.71 -14.94 20.23
CA ARG A 44 6.98 -15.66 20.08
C ARG A 44 8.13 -14.68 19.77
N PRO A 45 9.40 -15.09 19.96
CA PRO A 45 10.53 -14.26 19.56
C PRO A 45 10.43 -13.82 18.10
N GLY A 46 10.54 -12.51 17.85
CA GLY A 46 10.44 -11.92 16.52
C GLY A 46 9.02 -11.61 16.04
N GLU A 47 7.98 -12.05 16.77
CA GLU A 47 6.60 -11.67 16.48
C GLU A 47 6.26 -10.28 17.03
N THR A 48 5.34 -9.58 16.36
CA THR A 48 4.86 -8.25 16.77
C THR A 48 3.35 -8.13 16.58
N VAL A 49 2.68 -7.28 17.35
CA VAL A 49 1.25 -7.01 17.14
C VAL A 49 1.11 -6.11 15.90
N ALA A 50 0.16 -6.39 15.03
CA ALA A 50 0.01 -5.70 13.74
C ALA A 50 -0.40 -4.22 13.87
N GLY A 51 -0.78 -3.78 15.06
CA GLY A 51 -0.92 -2.35 15.40
C GLY A 51 0.41 -1.62 15.59
N SER A 52 1.55 -2.28 15.34
CA SER A 52 2.87 -1.69 15.56
C SER A 52 3.89 -2.20 14.55
N GLY A 53 4.69 -1.27 14.01
CA GLY A 53 5.70 -1.58 13.01
C GLY A 53 5.15 -1.48 11.60
N ARG A 54 5.94 -1.93 10.63
CA ARG A 54 5.52 -1.93 9.24
C ARG A 54 6.14 -3.04 8.41
N THR A 55 5.41 -3.55 7.44
CA THR A 55 5.93 -4.41 6.37
C THR A 55 5.54 -3.79 5.03
N ILE A 56 6.53 -3.40 4.24
CA ILE A 56 6.32 -2.84 2.89
C ILE A 56 6.39 -3.96 1.84
N TYR A 57 7.39 -4.83 2.00
CA TYR A 57 7.62 -5.98 1.15
C TYR A 57 7.64 -7.24 2.01
N PRO A 58 6.48 -7.85 2.30
CA PRO A 58 6.42 -9.04 3.13
C PRO A 58 7.10 -10.21 2.43
N PHE A 59 7.81 -11.04 3.20
CA PHE A 59 8.32 -12.31 2.70
C PHE A 59 7.17 -13.29 2.48
N THR A 60 6.73 -13.42 1.23
CA THR A 60 5.62 -14.32 0.84
C THR A 60 6.09 -15.70 0.41
N GLY A 61 7.40 -15.98 0.43
CA GLY A 61 7.99 -17.17 -0.21
C GLY A 61 7.96 -17.11 -1.74
N ASP A 62 7.54 -15.98 -2.32
CA ASP A 62 7.55 -15.74 -3.75
C ASP A 62 8.95 -15.29 -4.20
N GLU A 63 9.68 -16.21 -4.84
CA GLU A 63 11.02 -15.92 -5.36
C GLU A 63 11.03 -14.82 -6.42
N GLN A 64 9.97 -14.70 -7.23
CA GLN A 64 9.91 -13.67 -8.28
C GLN A 64 9.82 -12.28 -7.64
N ARG A 65 8.95 -12.11 -6.64
CA ARG A 65 8.85 -10.86 -5.89
C ARG A 65 10.18 -10.50 -5.21
N GLN A 66 10.82 -11.49 -4.58
CA GLN A 66 12.11 -11.29 -3.93
C GLN A 66 13.18 -10.83 -4.92
N ARG A 67 13.30 -11.47 -6.08
CA ARG A 67 14.25 -11.08 -7.13
C ARG A 67 14.01 -9.66 -7.64
N LEU A 68 12.75 -9.22 -7.73
CA LEU A 68 12.41 -7.86 -8.15
C LEU A 68 12.82 -6.82 -7.12
N ILE A 69 12.59 -7.08 -5.83
CA ILE A 69 13.03 -6.20 -4.74
C ILE A 69 14.56 -6.10 -4.73
N GLU A 70 15.25 -7.23 -4.85
CA GLU A 70 16.71 -7.25 -4.93
C GLU A 70 17.27 -6.57 -6.18
N ALA A 71 16.59 -6.71 -7.33
CA ALA A 71 16.96 -6.01 -8.56
C ALA A 71 16.82 -4.50 -8.39
N ARG A 72 15.70 -4.02 -7.83
CA ARG A 72 15.47 -2.60 -7.52
C ARG A 72 16.49 -2.07 -6.52
N ALA A 73 16.89 -2.86 -5.53
CA ALA A 73 17.92 -2.48 -4.57
C ALA A 73 19.32 -2.29 -5.21
N ARG A 74 19.55 -2.89 -6.40
CA ARG A 74 20.79 -2.76 -7.18
C ARG A 74 20.73 -1.68 -8.26
N TRP A 75 19.61 -0.98 -8.41
CA TRP A 75 19.48 0.09 -9.40
C TRP A 75 20.53 1.18 -9.20
N SER A 76 21.05 1.65 -10.32
CA SER A 76 21.87 2.84 -10.40
C SER A 76 21.09 4.07 -9.94
N PHE A 77 21.80 5.17 -9.71
CA PHE A 77 21.15 6.44 -9.41
C PHE A 77 20.28 6.92 -10.57
N GLU A 78 20.73 6.74 -11.81
CA GLU A 78 19.99 7.13 -13.03
C GLU A 78 18.68 6.35 -13.17
N GLU A 79 18.70 5.02 -12.97
CA GLU A 79 17.48 4.21 -12.98
C GLU A 79 16.48 4.62 -11.90
N ARG A 80 16.95 4.95 -10.69
CA ARG A 80 16.08 5.46 -9.61
C ARG A 80 15.50 6.84 -9.94
N LEU A 81 16.29 7.69 -10.58
CA LEU A 81 15.87 9.04 -10.99
C LEU A 81 14.79 8.96 -12.07
N ASP A 82 14.97 8.11 -13.08
CA ASP A 82 13.97 7.91 -14.13
C ASP A 82 12.66 7.32 -13.56
N ASP A 83 12.76 6.36 -12.65
CA ASP A 83 11.58 5.77 -12.00
C ASP A 83 10.81 6.78 -11.15
N THR A 84 11.51 7.60 -10.36
CA THR A 84 10.88 8.62 -9.51
C THR A 84 10.32 9.79 -10.33
N ARG A 85 10.98 10.21 -11.40
CA ARG A 85 10.42 11.18 -12.37
C ARG A 85 9.14 10.67 -12.98
N ARG A 86 9.11 9.41 -13.42
CA ARG A 86 7.90 8.76 -13.92
C ARG A 86 6.82 8.70 -12.83
N ALA A 87 7.16 8.35 -11.59
CA ALA A 87 6.22 8.31 -10.47
C ALA A 87 5.59 9.68 -10.13
N ALA A 88 6.27 10.78 -10.45
CA ALA A 88 5.77 12.15 -10.30
C ALA A 88 4.86 12.62 -11.45
N LEU A 89 4.82 11.91 -12.57
CA LEU A 89 3.94 12.24 -13.70
C LEU A 89 2.53 11.69 -13.43
N LEU A 90 1.62 12.56 -13.03
CA LEU A 90 0.23 12.23 -12.79
C LEU A 90 -0.63 12.40 -14.06
N PRO A 91 -1.63 11.53 -14.28
CA PRO A 91 -1.99 10.37 -13.46
C PRO A 91 -1.26 9.07 -13.87
N ASP A 92 -0.86 8.96 -15.14
CA ASP A 92 -0.40 7.72 -15.77
C ASP A 92 0.97 7.22 -15.25
N GLY A 93 1.93 8.11 -15.11
CA GLY A 93 3.28 7.74 -14.68
C GLY A 93 3.29 7.17 -13.26
N ARG A 94 2.54 7.77 -12.33
CA ARG A 94 2.34 7.22 -10.98
C ARG A 94 1.66 5.86 -11.02
N ALA A 95 0.58 5.72 -11.80
CA ALA A 95 -0.13 4.45 -11.91
C ALA A 95 0.77 3.31 -12.43
N GLN A 96 1.55 3.57 -13.49
CA GLN A 96 2.51 2.61 -14.04
C GLN A 96 3.60 2.25 -13.05
N HIS A 97 4.21 3.26 -12.42
CA HIS A 97 5.22 3.06 -11.38
C HIS A 97 4.73 2.12 -10.28
N LEU A 98 3.52 2.34 -9.76
CA LEU A 98 2.96 1.50 -8.69
C LEU A 98 2.67 0.06 -9.15
N VAL A 99 2.16 -0.14 -10.38
CA VAL A 99 1.92 -1.49 -10.92
C VAL A 99 3.21 -2.27 -11.13
N GLU A 100 4.26 -1.61 -11.61
CA GLU A 100 5.59 -2.22 -11.78
C GLU A 100 6.26 -2.53 -10.43
N ARG A 101 6.11 -1.64 -9.45
CA ARG A 101 6.62 -1.84 -8.08
C ARG A 101 5.90 -2.97 -7.35
N PHE A 102 4.61 -3.13 -7.60
CA PHE A 102 3.75 -4.16 -7.00
C PHE A 102 3.21 -5.12 -8.07
N PRO A 103 4.08 -5.99 -8.62
CA PRO A 103 3.71 -6.96 -9.65
C PRO A 103 2.71 -7.98 -9.10
N SER A 104 1.94 -8.60 -10.00
CA SER A 104 1.05 -9.71 -9.63
C SER A 104 1.85 -10.87 -9.07
N THR A 105 1.48 -11.35 -7.89
CA THR A 105 2.17 -12.43 -7.18
C THR A 105 1.14 -13.43 -6.67
N GLY A 106 0.92 -14.50 -7.45
CA GLY A 106 -0.09 -15.52 -7.18
C GLY A 106 -1.50 -14.92 -7.11
N SER A 107 -2.00 -14.71 -5.90
CA SER A 107 -3.35 -14.19 -5.64
C SER A 107 -3.38 -12.74 -5.14
N LEU A 108 -2.23 -12.11 -5.01
CA LEU A 108 -2.09 -10.70 -4.62
C LEU A 108 -1.71 -9.86 -5.82
N TYR A 109 -2.15 -8.60 -5.82
CA TYR A 109 -1.82 -7.61 -6.83
C TYR A 109 -2.23 -8.09 -8.24
N HIS A 110 -3.30 -8.88 -8.34
CA HIS A 110 -3.77 -9.47 -9.60
C HIS A 110 -4.72 -8.52 -10.33
N GLY A 111 -4.98 -8.81 -11.61
CA GLY A 111 -5.84 -8.02 -12.47
C GLY A 111 -5.07 -7.42 -13.63
N GLU A 112 -5.61 -7.61 -14.83
CA GLU A 112 -5.17 -6.90 -16.03
C GLU A 112 -5.59 -5.44 -15.91
N ASP A 113 -4.88 -4.54 -16.60
CA ASP A 113 -5.26 -3.12 -16.69
C ASP A 113 -5.32 -2.36 -15.33
N ARG A 114 -4.56 -2.82 -14.33
CA ARG A 114 -4.44 -2.12 -13.03
C ARG A 114 -3.93 -0.69 -13.19
N ALA A 115 -3.04 -0.44 -14.15
CA ALA A 115 -2.48 0.89 -14.36
C ALA A 115 -3.57 1.85 -14.88
N GLU A 116 -4.38 1.39 -15.82
CA GLU A 116 -5.53 2.12 -16.37
C GLU A 116 -6.53 2.46 -15.28
N LEU A 117 -6.91 1.49 -14.43
CA LEU A 117 -7.83 1.75 -13.33
C LEU A 117 -7.24 2.73 -12.31
N LEU A 118 -5.96 2.61 -11.95
CA LEU A 118 -5.28 3.59 -11.10
C LEU A 118 -5.28 4.99 -11.72
N SER A 119 -5.00 5.12 -13.01
CA SER A 119 -5.05 6.41 -13.70
C SER A 119 -6.45 7.02 -13.66
N MET A 120 -7.50 6.22 -13.89
CA MET A 120 -8.89 6.67 -13.80
C MET A 120 -9.24 7.14 -12.38
N LEU A 121 -8.77 6.44 -11.34
CA LEU A 121 -8.97 6.84 -9.95
C LEU A 121 -8.27 8.17 -9.64
N TYR A 122 -7.02 8.35 -10.07
CA TYR A 122 -6.31 9.61 -9.87
C TYR A 122 -6.98 10.76 -10.61
N MET A 123 -7.45 10.54 -11.84
CA MET A 123 -8.26 11.54 -12.57
C MET A 123 -9.54 11.89 -11.80
N ALA A 124 -10.23 10.89 -11.25
CA ALA A 124 -11.43 11.12 -10.45
C ALA A 124 -11.14 11.93 -9.18
N VAL A 125 -10.04 11.66 -8.47
CA VAL A 125 -9.65 12.47 -7.32
C VAL A 125 -9.34 13.91 -7.74
N VAL A 126 -8.59 14.12 -8.83
CA VAL A 126 -8.29 15.48 -9.32
C VAL A 126 -9.56 16.22 -9.73
N PHE A 127 -10.52 15.51 -10.34
CA PHE A 127 -11.81 16.06 -10.74
C PHE A 127 -12.70 16.42 -9.52
N GLU A 128 -12.81 15.54 -8.52
CA GLU A 128 -13.65 15.77 -7.33
C GLU A 128 -12.97 16.69 -6.31
N SER A 129 -11.64 16.72 -6.26
CA SER A 129 -10.85 17.35 -5.18
C SER A 129 -9.46 17.79 -5.67
N PRO A 130 -9.39 18.82 -6.54
CA PRO A 130 -8.11 19.27 -7.13
C PRO A 130 -7.10 19.76 -6.09
N ALA A 131 -7.55 20.18 -4.90
CA ALA A 131 -6.69 20.60 -3.80
C ALA A 131 -5.82 19.46 -3.20
N LEU A 132 -6.13 18.19 -3.52
CA LEU A 132 -5.33 17.03 -3.11
C LEU A 132 -4.18 16.73 -4.08
N LEU A 133 -4.11 17.43 -5.21
CA LEU A 133 -3.01 17.30 -6.15
C LEU A 133 -1.73 17.92 -5.55
N PRO A 134 -0.62 17.18 -5.50
CA PRO A 134 0.65 17.77 -5.09
C PRO A 134 1.05 18.92 -6.04
N GLU A 135 1.71 19.94 -5.51
CA GLU A 135 2.19 21.05 -6.33
C GLU A 135 3.20 20.51 -7.37
N PRO A 136 2.97 20.70 -8.69
CA PRO A 136 3.77 20.03 -9.71
C PRO A 136 5.27 20.34 -9.66
N GLY A 137 5.65 21.59 -9.39
CA GLY A 137 7.05 22.00 -9.29
C GLY A 137 7.76 21.33 -8.12
N PHE A 138 7.11 21.27 -6.97
CA PHE A 138 7.60 20.62 -5.77
C PHE A 138 7.69 19.10 -5.94
N LEU A 139 6.67 18.45 -6.52
CA LEU A 139 6.69 17.01 -6.77
C LEU A 139 7.80 16.64 -7.78
N ALA A 140 7.98 17.44 -8.83
CA ALA A 140 9.08 17.27 -9.78
C ALA A 140 10.44 17.41 -9.08
N TRP A 141 10.61 18.42 -8.21
CA TRP A 141 11.83 18.58 -7.44
C TRP A 141 12.09 17.41 -6.46
N VAL A 142 11.05 16.89 -5.81
CA VAL A 142 11.15 15.70 -4.95
C VAL A 142 11.58 14.47 -5.75
N ALA A 143 11.05 14.31 -6.96
CA ALA A 143 11.46 13.22 -7.85
C ALA A 143 12.95 13.29 -8.22
N GLU A 144 13.53 14.49 -8.35
CA GLU A 144 14.96 14.64 -8.64
C GLU A 144 15.89 14.09 -7.55
N MET A 145 15.37 13.76 -6.36
CA MET A 145 16.14 13.11 -5.31
C MET A 145 16.43 11.63 -5.59
N GLY A 146 15.68 10.97 -6.49
CA GLY A 146 15.80 9.52 -6.73
C GLY A 146 15.39 8.67 -5.51
N GLU A 147 14.59 9.24 -4.61
CA GLU A 147 14.10 8.60 -3.39
C GLU A 147 12.59 8.36 -3.48
N GLU A 148 12.21 7.14 -3.89
CA GLU A 148 10.82 6.68 -4.07
C GLU A 148 9.92 6.98 -2.87
N THR A 149 10.42 6.76 -1.65
CA THR A 149 9.64 6.99 -0.43
C THR A 149 9.25 8.45 -0.25
N THR A 150 10.04 9.39 -0.77
CA THR A 150 9.72 10.81 -0.68
C THR A 150 8.58 11.15 -1.63
N VAL A 151 8.60 10.61 -2.85
CA VAL A 151 7.49 10.74 -3.81
C VAL A 151 6.21 10.10 -3.25
N ASP A 152 6.32 8.94 -2.60
CA ASP A 152 5.19 8.29 -1.93
C ASP A 152 4.57 9.17 -0.84
N MET A 153 5.39 9.82 -0.02
CA MET A 153 4.93 10.70 1.05
C MET A 153 4.17 11.92 0.49
N GLU A 154 4.68 12.53 -0.57
CA GLU A 154 4.03 13.70 -1.19
C GLU A 154 2.70 13.34 -1.87
N CYS A 155 2.58 12.14 -2.41
CA CYS A 155 1.35 11.66 -3.02
C CYS A 155 0.40 10.94 -2.04
N ALA A 156 0.75 10.80 -0.76
CA ALA A 156 -0.03 9.98 0.18
C ALA A 156 -1.50 10.45 0.32
N ALA A 157 -1.77 11.75 0.25
CA ALA A 157 -3.12 12.29 0.30
C ALA A 157 -3.94 11.91 -0.95
N LEU A 158 -3.32 12.02 -2.13
CA LEU A 158 -3.91 11.61 -3.41
C LEU A 158 -4.19 10.10 -3.44
N ASP A 159 -3.22 9.28 -3.03
CA ASP A 159 -3.35 7.81 -2.97
C ASP A 159 -4.44 7.38 -2.00
N ARG A 160 -4.55 8.05 -0.85
CA ARG A 160 -5.59 7.78 0.15
C ARG A 160 -6.97 8.09 -0.39
N ALA A 161 -7.14 9.22 -1.09
CA ALA A 161 -8.41 9.56 -1.73
C ALA A 161 -8.76 8.55 -2.84
N ALA A 162 -7.79 8.17 -3.67
CA ALA A 162 -7.98 7.14 -4.70
C ALA A 162 -8.38 5.79 -4.08
N ARG A 163 -7.76 5.41 -2.96
CA ARG A 163 -8.10 4.19 -2.22
C ARG A 163 -9.53 4.26 -1.66
N ALA A 164 -9.96 5.40 -1.14
CA ALA A 164 -11.30 5.58 -0.59
C ALA A 164 -12.40 5.48 -1.67
N LEU A 165 -12.12 5.88 -2.92
CA LEU A 165 -13.05 5.67 -4.03
C LEU A 165 -13.39 4.17 -4.22
N LEU A 166 -12.42 3.28 -4.00
CA LEU A 166 -12.61 1.82 -4.15
C LEU A 166 -13.44 1.19 -3.02
N ASP A 167 -13.78 1.93 -1.96
CA ASP A 167 -14.72 1.48 -0.95
C ASP A 167 -16.19 1.83 -1.30
N ARG A 168 -16.43 2.58 -2.40
CA ARG A 168 -17.78 2.82 -2.94
C ARG A 168 -18.29 1.58 -3.66
N GLU A 169 -19.60 1.40 -3.69
CA GLU A 169 -20.23 0.34 -4.48
C GLU A 169 -19.96 0.54 -5.99
N PRO A 170 -19.88 -0.53 -6.80
CA PRO A 170 -19.59 -0.42 -8.23
C PRO A 170 -20.50 0.55 -8.99
N ASP A 171 -21.80 0.56 -8.68
CA ASP A 171 -22.80 1.44 -9.29
C ASP A 171 -22.58 2.92 -8.97
N GLU A 172 -21.85 3.24 -7.90
CA GLU A 172 -21.48 4.60 -7.52
C GLU A 172 -20.08 4.98 -8.05
N LEU A 173 -19.14 4.03 -8.02
CA LEU A 173 -17.77 4.24 -8.46
C LEU A 173 -17.69 4.53 -9.96
N TRP A 174 -18.33 3.71 -10.79
CA TRP A 174 -18.12 3.80 -12.24
C TRP A 174 -18.60 5.11 -12.86
N PRO A 175 -19.81 5.63 -12.55
CA PRO A 175 -20.24 6.91 -13.08
C PRO A 175 -19.31 8.07 -12.70
N VAL A 176 -18.62 7.98 -11.56
CA VAL A 176 -17.64 8.98 -11.13
C VAL A 176 -16.41 8.94 -12.03
N LEU A 177 -15.86 7.75 -12.28
CA LEU A 177 -14.69 7.60 -13.14
C LEU A 177 -15.01 8.02 -14.59
N GLU A 178 -16.17 7.65 -15.10
CA GLU A 178 -16.66 8.04 -16.42
C GLU A 178 -16.69 9.56 -16.61
N ARG A 179 -17.30 10.27 -15.65
CA ARG A 179 -17.37 11.73 -15.69
C ARG A 179 -15.98 12.37 -15.63
N ALA A 180 -15.09 11.85 -14.79
CA ALA A 180 -13.74 12.36 -14.66
C ALA A 180 -12.91 12.17 -15.94
N VAL A 181 -13.01 11.00 -16.59
CA VAL A 181 -12.36 10.72 -17.86
C VAL A 181 -12.92 11.60 -18.97
N ALA A 182 -14.25 11.76 -19.06
CA ALA A 182 -14.89 12.63 -20.03
C ALA A 182 -14.47 14.11 -19.85
N ALA A 183 -14.48 14.61 -18.61
CA ALA A 183 -14.03 15.97 -18.30
C ALA A 183 -12.55 16.19 -18.65
N SER A 184 -11.69 15.20 -18.40
CA SER A 184 -10.26 15.27 -18.75
C SER A 184 -10.06 15.30 -20.26
N ARG A 185 -10.79 14.46 -21.01
CA ARG A 185 -10.75 14.41 -22.48
C ARG A 185 -11.12 15.75 -23.12
N ASP A 186 -12.06 16.47 -22.54
CA ASP A 186 -12.55 17.74 -23.08
C ASP A 186 -11.82 18.96 -22.46
N GLY A 187 -10.80 18.71 -21.62
CA GLY A 187 -10.06 19.71 -20.88
C GLY A 187 -8.98 20.47 -21.67
N ALA A 188 -8.53 21.59 -21.08
CA ALA A 188 -7.50 22.45 -21.65
C ALA A 188 -6.07 21.90 -21.46
N ASP A 189 -5.82 21.18 -20.35
CA ASP A 189 -4.52 20.55 -20.08
C ASP A 189 -4.27 19.46 -21.12
N TRP A 190 -3.21 19.62 -21.91
CA TRP A 190 -2.91 18.73 -23.03
C TRP A 190 -2.60 17.30 -22.54
N HIS A 191 -1.90 17.17 -21.41
CA HIS A 191 -1.45 15.88 -20.90
C HIS A 191 -2.65 15.10 -20.37
N MET A 192 -3.44 15.73 -19.50
CA MET A 192 -4.69 15.15 -18.98
C MET A 192 -5.65 14.80 -20.11
N ARG A 193 -5.74 15.63 -21.15
CA ARG A 193 -6.54 15.35 -22.33
C ARG A 193 -6.09 14.11 -23.08
N GLN A 194 -4.79 13.95 -23.36
CA GLN A 194 -4.29 12.77 -24.07
C GLN A 194 -4.55 11.48 -23.29
N VAL A 195 -4.32 11.51 -21.97
CA VAL A 195 -4.65 10.37 -21.11
C VAL A 195 -6.15 10.11 -21.11
N GLY A 196 -6.99 11.16 -21.02
CA GLY A 196 -8.45 11.04 -21.06
C GLY A 196 -8.97 10.43 -22.36
N ILE A 197 -8.40 10.80 -23.51
CA ILE A 197 -8.70 10.19 -24.81
C ILE A 197 -8.36 8.69 -24.80
N ARG A 198 -7.16 8.33 -24.34
CA ARG A 198 -6.70 6.94 -24.25
C ARG A 198 -7.61 6.10 -23.34
N LEU A 199 -7.88 6.60 -22.13
CA LEU A 199 -8.72 5.89 -21.15
C LEU A 199 -10.17 5.80 -21.60
N ALA A 200 -10.73 6.82 -22.26
CA ALA A 200 -12.09 6.75 -22.81
C ALA A 200 -12.24 5.66 -23.88
N ALA A 201 -11.20 5.40 -24.68
CA ALA A 201 -11.21 4.33 -25.65
C ALA A 201 -11.09 2.94 -24.99
N LEU A 202 -10.24 2.81 -23.96
CA LEU A 202 -10.04 1.56 -23.24
C LEU A 202 -11.23 1.21 -22.33
N SER A 203 -11.84 2.20 -21.71
CA SER A 203 -12.90 1.99 -20.74
C SER A 203 -14.13 1.32 -21.37
N GLN A 204 -14.46 1.67 -22.62
CA GLN A 204 -15.51 0.98 -23.39
C GLN A 204 -15.28 -0.52 -23.55
N VAL A 205 -14.01 -0.96 -23.60
CA VAL A 205 -13.62 -2.38 -23.70
C VAL A 205 -13.60 -3.03 -22.30
N LEU A 206 -12.99 -2.36 -21.33
CA LEU A 206 -12.88 -2.82 -19.95
C LEU A 206 -14.26 -3.09 -19.32
N TRP A 207 -15.20 -2.16 -19.51
CA TRP A 207 -16.54 -2.23 -18.92
C TRP A 207 -17.38 -3.37 -19.48
N ALA A 208 -17.17 -3.74 -20.74
CA ALA A 208 -17.90 -4.83 -21.37
C ALA A 208 -17.35 -6.22 -21.02
N ALA A 209 -16.04 -6.31 -20.73
CA ALA A 209 -15.34 -7.58 -20.60
C ALA A 209 -15.21 -8.08 -19.16
N HIS A 210 -15.18 -7.19 -18.15
CA HIS A 210 -14.79 -7.58 -16.78
C HIS A 210 -15.69 -6.97 -15.71
N PRO A 211 -16.78 -7.67 -15.29
CA PRO A 211 -17.57 -7.24 -14.13
C PRO A 211 -16.73 -7.27 -12.83
N GLU A 212 -15.67 -8.09 -12.79
CA GLU A 212 -14.67 -8.12 -11.72
C GLU A 212 -13.40 -7.34 -12.15
N ALA A 213 -13.57 -6.07 -12.55
CA ALA A 213 -12.48 -5.13 -12.81
C ALA A 213 -11.35 -5.28 -11.75
N PRO A 214 -10.09 -4.90 -12.05
CA PRO A 214 -8.91 -5.21 -11.22
C PRO A 214 -8.86 -4.46 -9.87
N VAL A 215 -10.02 -4.04 -9.36
CA VAL A 215 -10.30 -3.35 -8.09
C VAL A 215 -9.56 -3.99 -6.94
N ALA A 216 -9.59 -5.31 -6.79
CA ALA A 216 -8.90 -5.98 -5.69
C ALA A 216 -7.38 -5.78 -5.74
N GLY A 217 -6.76 -5.92 -6.92
CA GLY A 217 -5.33 -5.71 -7.10
C GLY A 217 -4.92 -4.24 -6.98
N VAL A 218 -5.72 -3.31 -7.50
CA VAL A 218 -5.53 -1.87 -7.33
C VAL A 218 -5.63 -1.47 -5.86
N ALA A 219 -6.65 -1.96 -5.15
CA ALA A 219 -6.80 -1.71 -3.71
C ALA A 219 -5.59 -2.24 -2.93
N GLN A 220 -5.09 -3.42 -3.27
CA GLN A 220 -3.87 -3.99 -2.66
C GLN A 220 -2.62 -3.15 -2.96
N THR A 221 -2.47 -2.66 -4.20
CA THR A 221 -1.38 -1.75 -4.58
C THR A 221 -1.42 -0.46 -3.75
N LEU A 222 -2.60 0.18 -3.65
CA LEU A 222 -2.79 1.40 -2.86
C LEU A 222 -2.61 1.15 -1.36
N ASP A 223 -3.09 0.02 -0.84
CA ASP A 223 -2.85 -0.38 0.55
C ASP A 223 -1.34 -0.49 0.82
N ALA A 224 -0.58 -1.14 -0.08
CA ALA A 224 0.86 -1.34 0.10
C ALA A 224 1.66 -0.03 0.08
N VAL A 225 1.36 0.90 -0.84
CA VAL A 225 2.05 2.20 -0.89
C VAL A 225 1.71 3.07 0.32
N LEU A 226 0.46 3.08 0.80
CA LEU A 226 0.06 3.85 1.96
C LEU A 226 0.74 3.39 3.27
N MET A 227 1.11 2.10 3.40
CA MET A 227 1.90 1.62 4.55
C MET A 227 3.30 2.23 4.62
N VAL A 228 3.82 2.76 3.50
CA VAL A 228 5.12 3.46 3.48
C VAL A 228 5.04 4.74 4.30
N ALA A 229 3.95 5.48 4.15
CA ALA A 229 3.72 6.78 4.80
C ALA A 229 3.14 6.65 6.21
N ASP A 230 2.16 5.77 6.42
CA ASP A 230 1.33 5.77 7.64
C ASP A 230 1.58 4.61 8.60
N ASP A 231 2.66 3.85 8.39
CA ASP A 231 2.95 2.58 9.07
C ASP A 231 1.85 1.51 8.81
N GLY A 232 2.09 0.28 9.26
CA GLY A 232 1.19 -0.87 9.04
C GLY A 232 1.75 -1.93 8.10
N HIS A 233 0.94 -2.94 7.81
CA HIS A 233 1.41 -4.18 7.20
C HIS A 233 0.78 -4.42 5.84
N ALA A 234 1.61 -4.44 4.79
CA ALA A 234 1.17 -4.56 3.40
C ALA A 234 0.55 -5.94 3.10
N PRO A 235 -0.31 -6.02 2.06
CA PRO A 235 -0.83 -7.30 1.57
C PRO A 235 0.26 -8.33 1.27
N GLY A 236 0.05 -9.55 1.76
CA GLY A 236 1.01 -10.66 1.77
C GLY A 236 1.66 -10.93 3.12
N THR A 237 1.53 -10.02 4.09
CA THR A 237 2.08 -10.21 5.43
C THR A 237 1.38 -11.38 6.14
N GLN A 238 2.15 -12.35 6.61
CA GLN A 238 1.65 -13.48 7.37
C GLN A 238 1.37 -13.08 8.81
N VAL A 239 0.19 -13.45 9.29
CA VAL A 239 -0.30 -13.14 10.62
C VAL A 239 -0.89 -14.37 11.31
N ARG A 240 -1.00 -14.28 12.64
CA ARG A 240 -1.74 -15.20 13.49
C ARG A 240 -2.84 -14.45 14.23
N LEU A 241 -4.02 -15.05 14.30
CA LEU A 241 -5.18 -14.46 14.97
C LEU A 241 -5.05 -14.61 16.49
N LEU A 242 -5.33 -13.54 17.25
CA LEU A 242 -5.28 -13.53 18.72
C LEU A 242 -6.63 -13.78 19.39
N THR A 243 -7.71 -13.46 18.70
CA THR A 243 -9.06 -13.47 19.28
C THR A 243 -10.06 -14.20 18.39
N GLY A 244 -11.24 -14.48 18.96
CA GLY A 244 -12.35 -15.13 18.26
C GLY A 244 -12.19 -16.65 18.08
N PRO A 245 -13.12 -17.29 17.34
CA PRO A 245 -13.18 -18.75 17.17
C PRO A 245 -12.00 -19.34 16.37
N TYR A 246 -11.16 -18.48 15.80
CA TYR A 246 -10.03 -18.85 14.96
C TYR A 246 -8.68 -18.50 15.61
N GLN A 247 -8.67 -18.24 16.92
CA GLN A 247 -7.45 -17.93 17.68
C GLN A 247 -6.35 -18.96 17.41
N GLY A 248 -5.13 -18.45 17.21
CA GLY A 248 -3.94 -19.26 16.95
C GLY A 248 -3.78 -19.71 15.50
N LEU A 249 -4.82 -19.61 14.66
CA LEU A 249 -4.71 -19.94 13.23
C LEU A 249 -3.91 -18.89 12.47
N ARG A 250 -3.22 -19.35 11.43
CA ARG A 250 -2.49 -18.51 10.47
C ARG A 250 -3.42 -17.94 9.41
N ALA A 251 -3.13 -16.72 9.00
CA ALA A 251 -3.80 -16.01 7.93
C ALA A 251 -2.80 -15.06 7.24
N MET A 252 -3.20 -14.51 6.09
CA MET A 252 -2.43 -13.54 5.33
C MET A 252 -3.24 -12.25 5.22
N ILE A 253 -2.62 -11.10 5.43
CA ILE A 253 -3.24 -9.81 5.12
C ILE A 253 -3.44 -9.73 3.60
N VAL A 254 -4.66 -9.49 3.15
CA VAL A 254 -5.01 -9.34 1.73
C VAL A 254 -5.56 -7.94 1.39
N GLY A 255 -5.68 -7.07 2.40
CA GLY A 255 -6.06 -5.68 2.24
C GLY A 255 -6.21 -4.98 3.58
N ALA A 256 -6.45 -3.68 3.53
CA ALA A 256 -6.62 -2.81 4.69
C ALA A 256 -7.94 -2.03 4.63
N VAL A 257 -8.45 -1.69 5.82
CA VAL A 257 -9.52 -0.74 6.02
C VAL A 257 -8.89 0.51 6.63
N TRP A 258 -9.09 1.64 5.97
CA TRP A 258 -8.47 2.91 6.33
C TRP A 258 -9.47 3.81 7.04
N GLY A 259 -8.98 4.57 8.03
CA GLY A 259 -9.70 5.73 8.54
C GLY A 259 -9.46 6.95 7.63
N ALA A 260 -9.92 8.13 8.08
CA ALA A 260 -9.68 9.38 7.36
C ALA A 260 -8.19 9.76 7.25
N ALA A 261 -7.37 9.35 8.22
CA ALA A 261 -5.93 9.59 8.25
C ALA A 261 -5.22 8.54 9.12
N GLY A 262 -3.90 8.42 8.95
CA GLY A 262 -3.04 7.56 9.75
C GLY A 262 -3.07 6.08 9.34
N PRO A 263 -2.62 5.17 10.23
CA PRO A 263 -2.51 3.74 9.93
C PRO A 263 -3.88 3.08 9.71
N PRO A 264 -3.89 1.84 9.16
CA PRO A 264 -5.12 1.06 9.02
C PRO A 264 -5.86 0.86 10.35
N VAL A 265 -7.19 1.00 10.31
CA VAL A 265 -8.07 0.74 11.46
C VAL A 265 -8.47 -0.73 11.56
N ALA A 266 -8.40 -1.47 10.45
CA ALA A 266 -8.56 -2.91 10.40
C ALA A 266 -7.83 -3.51 9.19
N TYR A 267 -7.62 -4.82 9.21
CA TYR A 267 -7.08 -5.58 8.08
C TYR A 267 -8.11 -6.59 7.60
N ARG A 268 -8.18 -6.76 6.28
CA ARG A 268 -8.83 -7.90 5.65
C ARG A 268 -7.80 -9.03 5.60
N VAL A 269 -8.06 -10.13 6.28
CA VAL A 269 -7.16 -11.28 6.40
C VAL A 269 -7.80 -12.53 5.80
N ARG A 270 -7.06 -13.22 4.94
CA ARG A 270 -7.48 -14.49 4.33
C ARG A 270 -6.85 -15.66 5.08
N ARG A 271 -7.68 -16.59 5.54
CA ARG A 271 -7.22 -17.80 6.25
C ARG A 271 -6.57 -18.79 5.27
N GLU A 272 -5.38 -19.29 5.61
CA GLU A 272 -4.59 -20.18 4.72
C GLU A 272 -5.36 -21.43 4.27
N ARG A 273 -6.12 -22.07 5.19
CA ARG A 273 -6.77 -23.36 4.92
C ARG A 273 -8.15 -23.27 4.27
N SER A 274 -8.86 -22.17 4.49
CA SER A 274 -10.28 -22.06 4.09
C SER A 274 -10.55 -21.03 3.01
N GLY A 275 -9.59 -20.16 2.69
CA GLY A 275 -9.78 -19.08 1.71
C GLY A 275 -10.74 -17.96 2.14
N HIS A 276 -11.53 -18.15 3.20
CA HIS A 276 -12.40 -17.12 3.76
C HIS A 276 -11.60 -15.90 4.25
N THR A 277 -12.13 -14.73 3.91
CA THR A 277 -11.65 -13.42 4.35
C THR A 277 -12.40 -12.97 5.60
N LEU A 278 -11.67 -12.46 6.57
CA LEU A 278 -12.17 -11.87 7.81
C LEU A 278 -11.68 -10.43 7.91
N THR A 279 -12.43 -9.58 8.61
CA THR A 279 -11.97 -8.24 8.98
C THR A 279 -11.55 -8.27 10.46
N MET A 280 -10.32 -7.87 10.75
CA MET A 280 -9.72 -7.97 12.08
C MET A 280 -9.08 -6.64 12.47
N ALA A 281 -9.21 -6.23 13.74
CA ALA A 281 -8.50 -5.06 14.23
C ALA A 281 -6.99 -5.34 14.32
N PRO A 282 -6.10 -4.33 14.20
CA PRO A 282 -4.66 -4.54 14.25
C PRO A 282 -4.16 -5.19 15.55
N HIS A 283 -4.85 -4.95 16.67
CA HIS A 283 -4.51 -5.53 17.97
C HIS A 283 -4.95 -6.99 18.14
N ASP A 284 -5.79 -7.50 17.23
CA ASP A 284 -6.20 -8.91 17.19
C ASP A 284 -5.27 -9.77 16.31
N LEU A 285 -4.22 -9.18 15.77
CA LEU A 285 -3.31 -9.83 14.83
C LEU A 285 -1.87 -9.78 15.34
N VAL A 286 -1.18 -10.90 15.19
CA VAL A 286 0.27 -10.99 15.38
C VAL A 286 0.93 -11.20 14.03
N VAL A 287 1.80 -10.28 13.64
CA VAL A 287 2.70 -10.46 12.51
C VAL A 287 3.75 -11.50 12.89
N LEU A 288 3.84 -12.53 12.04
CA LEU A 288 4.78 -13.63 12.26
C LEU A 288 6.23 -13.13 12.15
N ALA A 289 7.15 -13.86 12.77
CA ALA A 289 8.57 -13.53 12.68
C ALA A 289 9.10 -13.64 11.24
N GLY A 290 10.12 -12.84 10.90
CA GLY A 290 10.80 -12.90 9.60
C GLY A 290 9.98 -12.32 8.43
N GLN A 291 8.91 -11.57 8.70
CA GLN A 291 8.09 -10.94 7.67
C GLN A 291 8.68 -9.63 7.14
N GLU A 292 9.61 -9.01 7.88
CA GLU A 292 10.39 -7.88 7.38
C GLU A 292 11.57 -8.42 6.55
N LEU A 293 11.64 -8.03 5.27
CA LEU A 293 12.87 -8.22 4.52
C LEU A 293 13.96 -7.38 5.18
N LEU A 294 15.01 -8.05 5.65
CA LEU A 294 16.21 -7.38 6.11
C LEU A 294 16.83 -6.69 4.88
N PRO A 295 16.99 -5.35 4.88
CA PRO A 295 17.81 -4.72 3.86
C PRO A 295 19.23 -5.26 4.05
N HIS A 296 19.73 -5.99 3.06
CA HIS A 296 21.14 -6.40 2.97
C HIS A 296 22.03 -5.20 2.68
#